data_AF-A0A8T5K7Z1-F1
#
_entry.id   AF-A0A8T5K7Z1-F1
#
_cell.length_a   1.000
_cell.length_b   1.000
_cell.length_c   1.000
_cell.angle_alpha   90.00
_cell.angle_beta   90.00
_cell.angle_gamma   90.00
#
_symmetry.space_group_name_H-M   'P 1'
#
loop_
_entity.id
_entity.type
_entity.pdbx_description
1 polymer ?
#
loop_
_entity_poly.entity_id
_entity_poly.type
_entity_poly.pdbx_seq_one_letter_code
_entity_poly.pdbx_strand_id
1 'polypeptide(L)'
;LGHYTTDDNDYNRKVATRDESPPSIMFAPAHINPDIRKITDIDVQKVRLIYGSYGFHAFSEQRPSEIIIENPLLPLDPTYPFEFTEISKNNIKLFRHQDSLMTISGQINNTVYMSGHPVFLLITNPDLSTQVLKVKPTRDGFFETYLNFNYKSLPGKYSIEFAYIDKIDQSKNITFDVEQTDIPLPPKSENLNVIQVSNTADQFFEMGLYGDAIKNYKVVMKNVDKIQEPLYLNALNKIGLALIELKNYEKSLSYFEQVYEINPAYPNIKQNLKTSKSLIEANDKVVTADSIIPLPGWIKSNAGWWINDQSTDQSLFDAFEYMQNKGLIGSYEFSNYSQSHIPNWLIDIVTWWIDEKLSDEEFLKTIDYLLKQGIIII
;
A
#
# COMPACT_ATOMS: atom_id res chain seq x y z
N LEU A 1 -17.44 20.58 10.32
CA LEU A 1 -17.50 19.45 11.27
C LEU A 1 -18.87 19.45 11.90
N GLY A 2 -19.83 18.70 11.34
CA GLY A 2 -21.21 18.66 11.83
C GLY A 2 -21.30 18.20 13.29
N HIS A 3 -22.41 18.53 13.94
CA HIS A 3 -22.66 18.12 15.31
C HIS A 3 -22.79 16.59 15.41
N TYR A 4 -22.23 16.01 16.46
CA TYR A 4 -22.29 14.57 16.71
C TYR A 4 -23.60 14.21 17.42
N THR A 5 -24.34 13.26 16.86
CA THR A 5 -25.47 12.57 17.49
C THR A 5 -25.19 11.08 17.44
N THR A 6 -25.48 10.33 18.51
CA THR A 6 -25.36 8.87 18.49
C THR A 6 -26.63 8.26 17.87
N ASP A 7 -26.61 6.97 17.55
CA ASP A 7 -27.83 6.23 17.13
C ASP A 7 -28.75 5.90 18.32
N ASP A 8 -28.31 6.18 19.55
CA ASP A 8 -29.08 5.97 20.79
C ASP A 8 -29.91 7.20 21.14
N ASN A 9 -31.21 7.11 20.84
CA ASN A 9 -32.18 8.17 21.10
C ASN A 9 -32.43 8.47 22.59
N ASP A 10 -32.16 7.54 23.50
CA ASP A 10 -32.28 7.79 24.94
C ASP A 10 -31.05 8.56 25.45
N TYR A 11 -29.86 8.15 25.00
CA TYR A 11 -28.61 8.85 25.27
C TYR A 11 -28.60 10.29 24.77
N ASN A 12 -28.98 10.51 23.50
CA ASN A 12 -29.09 11.85 22.93
C ASN A 12 -30.06 12.73 23.74
N ARG A 13 -31.15 12.15 24.25
CA ARG A 13 -32.15 12.86 25.05
C ARG A 13 -31.60 13.27 26.40
N LYS A 14 -30.92 12.36 27.13
CA LYS A 14 -30.29 12.65 28.43
C LYS A 14 -29.25 13.77 28.35
N VAL A 15 -28.45 13.77 27.27
CA VAL A 15 -27.47 14.85 27.02
C VAL A 15 -28.16 16.17 26.65
N ALA A 16 -29.29 16.12 25.93
CA ALA A 16 -30.09 17.30 25.61
C ALA A 16 -30.87 17.88 26.80
N THR A 17 -31.33 17.05 27.73
CA THR A 17 -32.09 17.45 28.93
C THR A 17 -31.21 17.90 30.10
N ARG A 18 -29.87 17.90 29.92
CA ARG A 18 -28.84 18.26 30.92
C ARG A 18 -28.73 17.28 32.09
N ASP A 19 -29.22 16.06 31.95
CA ASP A 19 -29.02 15.03 32.97
C ASP A 19 -27.56 14.56 33.00
N GLU A 20 -26.87 14.64 31.87
CA GLU A 20 -25.45 14.34 31.74
C GLU A 20 -24.72 15.44 30.95
N SER A 21 -23.48 15.71 31.32
CA SER A 21 -22.63 16.61 30.53
C SER A 21 -22.24 15.93 29.22
N PRO A 22 -22.33 16.62 28.07
CA PRO A 22 -21.95 16.06 26.78
C PRO A 22 -20.47 15.63 26.78
N PRO A 23 -20.14 14.44 26.26
CA PRO A 23 -18.80 13.86 26.34
C PRO A 23 -17.77 14.56 25.43
N SER A 24 -18.21 15.45 24.53
CA SER A 24 -17.39 16.06 23.48
C SER A 24 -17.94 17.44 23.11
N ILE A 25 -17.07 18.42 22.83
CA ILE A 25 -17.45 19.75 22.34
C ILE A 25 -18.24 19.71 21.02
N MET A 26 -18.10 18.61 20.27
CA MET A 26 -18.79 18.38 19.00
C MET A 26 -20.25 17.97 19.17
N PHE A 27 -20.67 17.62 20.39
CA PHE A 27 -22.09 17.43 20.71
C PHE A 27 -22.78 18.79 20.83
N ALA A 28 -23.96 18.95 20.26
CA ALA A 28 -24.76 20.19 20.30
C ALA A 28 -25.91 20.08 21.32
N PRO A 29 -25.64 20.26 22.62
CA PRO A 29 -26.71 20.34 23.61
C PRO A 29 -27.47 21.66 23.47
N ALA A 30 -28.77 21.62 23.76
CA ALA A 30 -29.53 22.85 23.93
C ALA A 30 -29.08 23.57 25.22
N HIS A 31 -28.87 24.89 25.13
CA HIS A 31 -28.70 25.78 26.29
C HIS A 31 -27.45 25.53 27.19
N ILE A 32 -26.30 25.07 26.67
CA ILE A 32 -25.04 25.08 27.43
C ILE A 32 -24.19 26.27 26.99
N ASN A 33 -23.60 27.01 27.93
CA ASN A 33 -22.69 28.11 27.62
C ASN A 33 -21.43 27.52 26.92
N PRO A 34 -21.15 27.86 25.65
CA PRO A 34 -20.00 27.33 24.93
C PRO A 34 -18.66 27.77 25.52
N ASP A 35 -18.60 28.93 26.18
CA ASP A 35 -17.35 29.52 26.69
C ASP A 35 -16.76 28.77 27.89
N ILE A 36 -17.56 27.96 28.57
CA ILE A 36 -17.12 27.16 29.73
C ILE A 36 -16.80 25.70 29.36
N ARG A 37 -16.95 25.32 28.08
CA ARG A 37 -16.71 23.96 27.64
C ARG A 37 -15.21 23.70 27.55
N LYS A 38 -14.76 22.62 28.19
CA LYS A 38 -13.38 22.16 28.08
C LYS A 38 -13.26 21.16 26.94
N ILE A 39 -12.16 21.26 26.19
CA ILE A 39 -11.75 20.24 25.24
C ILE A 39 -11.47 18.96 26.02
N THR A 40 -12.07 17.85 25.58
CA THR A 40 -11.89 16.53 26.19
C THR A 40 -10.95 15.66 25.36
N ASP A 41 -10.48 14.55 25.93
CA ASP A 41 -9.64 13.60 25.19
C ASP A 41 -10.35 13.02 23.96
N ILE A 42 -11.68 12.87 24.00
CA ILE A 42 -12.49 12.44 22.86
C ILE A 42 -12.44 13.45 21.72
N ASP A 43 -12.43 14.74 22.03
CA ASP A 43 -12.31 15.81 21.04
C ASP A 43 -10.93 15.79 20.38
N VAL A 44 -9.87 15.64 21.20
CA VAL A 44 -8.49 15.56 20.73
C VAL A 44 -8.29 14.32 19.86
N GLN A 45 -8.84 13.16 20.25
CA GLN A 45 -8.77 11.93 19.47
C GLN A 45 -9.48 12.05 18.12
N LYS A 46 -10.67 12.66 18.07
CA LYS A 46 -11.37 12.89 16.79
C LYS A 46 -10.59 13.82 15.86
N VAL A 47 -10.01 14.89 16.38
CA VAL A 47 -9.15 15.78 15.57
C VAL A 47 -7.92 15.02 15.05
N ARG A 48 -7.29 14.19 15.88
CA ARG A 48 -6.15 13.35 15.45
C ARG A 48 -6.54 12.26 14.45
N LEU A 49 -7.74 11.70 14.53
CA LEU A 49 -8.27 10.76 13.54
C LEU A 49 -8.44 11.40 12.17
N ILE A 50 -8.95 12.64 12.13
CA ILE A 50 -9.23 13.35 10.89
C ILE A 50 -7.95 13.98 10.30
N TYR A 51 -7.05 14.46 11.16
CA TYR A 51 -5.94 15.32 10.77
C TYR A 51 -4.54 14.78 11.14
N GLY A 52 -4.44 13.58 11.72
CA GLY A 52 -3.16 12.99 12.12
C GLY A 52 -2.41 13.79 13.18
N SER A 53 -1.10 13.55 13.29
CA SER A 53 -0.19 14.25 14.22
C SER A 53 0.06 15.72 13.86
N TYR A 54 -0.16 16.11 12.60
CA TYR A 54 0.03 17.47 12.12
C TYR A 54 -1.17 18.40 12.36
N GLY A 55 -2.28 17.86 12.91
CA GLY A 55 -3.49 18.64 13.20
C GLY A 55 -3.97 19.43 11.97
N PHE A 56 -4.48 20.64 12.15
CA PHE A 56 -4.99 21.46 11.04
C PHE A 56 -3.98 21.75 9.91
N HIS A 57 -2.68 21.48 10.11
CA HIS A 57 -1.64 21.60 9.09
C HIS A 57 -1.46 20.35 8.22
N ALA A 58 -2.21 19.27 8.44
CA ALA A 58 -2.09 18.01 7.69
C ALA A 58 -2.19 18.18 6.17
N PHE A 59 -2.95 19.18 5.72
CA PHE A 59 -3.20 19.46 4.31
C PHE A 59 -2.55 20.76 3.83
N SER A 60 -1.66 21.36 4.62
CA SER A 60 -0.93 22.58 4.26
C SER A 60 0.29 22.24 3.39
N GLU A 61 0.53 23.03 2.34
CA GLU A 61 1.75 22.95 1.51
C GLU A 61 3.01 23.33 2.31
N GLN A 62 2.86 24.17 3.32
CA GLN A 62 3.90 24.47 4.30
C GLN A 62 3.52 23.81 5.63
N ARG A 63 4.19 22.71 5.94
CA ARG A 63 4.11 22.08 7.26
C ARG A 63 5.03 22.84 8.21
N PRO A 64 4.58 23.30 9.38
CA PRO A 64 5.49 23.86 10.36
C PRO A 64 6.56 22.81 10.72
N SER A 65 7.81 23.24 10.87
CA SER A 65 8.84 22.43 11.49
C SER A 65 8.29 21.86 12.79
N GLU A 66 8.44 20.55 13.02
CA GLU A 66 7.85 19.90 14.19
C GLU A 66 8.16 20.70 15.45
N ILE A 67 7.15 20.93 16.28
CA ILE A 67 7.35 21.42 17.64
C ILE A 67 8.12 20.30 18.35
N ILE A 68 9.43 20.44 18.42
CA ILE A 68 10.27 19.67 19.32
C ILE A 68 9.76 20.02 20.71
N ILE A 69 9.00 19.12 21.32
CA ILE A 69 8.78 19.18 22.76
C ILE A 69 10.13 18.82 23.36
N GLU A 70 10.98 19.82 23.58
CA GLU A 70 12.12 19.64 24.46
C GLU A 70 11.55 19.27 25.83
N ASN A 71 11.69 18.00 26.20
CA ASN A 71 11.37 17.54 27.54
C ASN A 71 12.14 18.45 28.52
N PRO A 72 11.47 19.12 29.46
CA PRO A 72 12.17 19.94 30.43
C PRO A 72 13.19 19.08 31.18
N LEU A 73 14.44 19.56 31.25
CA LEU A 73 15.45 19.03 32.15
C LEU A 73 14.94 19.20 33.58
N LEU A 74 14.22 18.20 34.08
CA LEU A 74 13.84 18.10 35.48
C LEU A 74 15.08 17.77 36.32
N PRO A 75 15.18 18.29 37.54
CA PRO A 75 16.36 18.12 38.40
C PRO A 75 16.59 16.63 38.75
N LEU A 76 17.88 16.26 38.84
CA LEU A 76 18.33 14.92 39.26
C LEU A 76 17.89 14.61 40.70
N ASP A 77 16.90 13.73 40.84
CA ASP A 77 16.66 12.89 42.03
C ASP A 77 16.94 11.41 41.63
N PRO A 78 17.68 10.60 42.41
CA PRO A 78 18.77 9.80 41.87
C PRO A 78 18.50 8.29 41.76
N THR A 79 17.28 7.82 41.50
CA THR A 79 17.10 6.38 41.22
C THR A 79 16.08 6.11 40.12
N TYR A 80 16.36 6.68 38.95
CA TYR A 80 15.85 6.15 37.70
C TYR A 80 16.49 4.78 37.43
N PRO A 81 15.70 3.75 37.12
CA PRO A 81 16.18 2.38 37.07
C PRO A 81 17.18 2.07 35.96
N PHE A 82 17.31 2.91 34.93
CA PHE A 82 18.16 2.63 33.80
C PHE A 82 19.27 3.68 33.63
N GLU A 83 20.49 3.22 33.43
CA GLU A 83 21.62 4.06 33.00
C GLU A 83 21.43 4.49 31.55
N PHE A 84 21.07 3.54 30.68
CA PHE A 84 20.71 3.81 29.29
C PHE A 84 19.70 2.79 28.75
N THR A 85 19.03 3.21 27.68
CA THR A 85 18.20 2.39 26.80
C THR A 85 18.49 2.83 25.37
N GLU A 86 18.51 1.89 24.43
CA GLU A 86 18.82 2.17 23.03
C GLU A 86 18.12 1.19 22.09
N ILE A 87 18.06 1.58 20.82
CA ILE A 87 17.57 0.75 19.71
C ILE A 87 18.59 0.74 18.60
N SER A 88 18.68 -0.38 17.88
CA SER A 88 19.65 -0.50 16.79
C SER A 88 19.30 0.31 15.53
N LYS A 89 18.04 0.73 15.36
CA LYS A 89 17.54 1.48 14.19
C LYS A 89 16.36 2.38 14.57
N ASN A 90 16.42 3.67 14.24
CA ASN A 90 15.34 4.62 14.50
C ASN A 90 14.27 4.68 13.38
N ASN A 91 14.54 4.06 12.24
CA ASN A 91 13.62 3.96 11.11
C ASN A 91 13.63 2.52 10.59
N ILE A 92 12.45 1.92 10.47
CA ILE A 92 12.26 0.56 9.99
C ILE A 92 11.45 0.62 8.71
N LYS A 93 11.99 0.04 7.64
CA LYS A 93 11.28 -0.10 6.37
C LYS A 93 10.65 -1.48 6.29
N LEU A 94 9.34 -1.52 6.12
CA LEU A 94 8.56 -2.73 5.89
C LEU A 94 8.57 -3.03 4.39
N PHE A 95 9.29 -4.08 4.01
CA PHE A 95 9.22 -4.62 2.66
C PHE A 95 8.28 -5.81 2.63
N ARG A 96 7.57 -6.00 1.51
CA ARG A 96 6.68 -7.17 1.34
C ARG A 96 7.54 -8.44 1.47
N HIS A 97 7.12 -9.35 2.36
CA HIS A 97 7.72 -10.68 2.58
C HIS A 97 9.18 -10.66 3.07
N GLN A 98 9.63 -9.55 3.65
CA GLN A 98 10.87 -9.47 4.41
C GLN A 98 10.55 -9.12 5.86
N ASP A 99 11.18 -9.85 6.76
CA ASP A 99 11.17 -9.56 8.19
C ASP A 99 12.36 -8.65 8.52
N SER A 100 12.09 -7.61 9.31
CA SER A 100 13.07 -6.64 9.77
C SER A 100 13.18 -6.75 11.28
N LEU A 101 14.34 -7.19 11.75
CA LEU A 101 14.62 -7.29 13.18
C LEU A 101 15.22 -5.97 13.69
N MET A 102 14.68 -5.49 14.81
CA MET A 102 15.23 -4.39 15.59
C MET A 102 15.65 -4.91 16.97
N THR A 103 16.85 -4.52 17.39
CA THR A 103 17.37 -4.84 18.73
C THR A 103 17.03 -3.70 19.66
N ILE A 104 16.61 -4.04 20.88
CA ILE A 104 16.42 -3.12 22.00
C ILE A 104 17.35 -3.57 23.11
N SER A 105 18.19 -2.67 23.61
CA SER A 105 19.13 -2.94 24.69
C SER A 105 19.09 -1.85 25.75
N GLY A 106 19.62 -2.16 26.92
CA GLY A 106 19.77 -1.19 28.00
C GLY A 106 20.52 -1.74 29.19
N GLN A 107 20.81 -0.85 30.12
CA GLN A 107 21.55 -1.14 31.34
C GLN A 107 20.78 -0.63 32.54
N ILE A 108 20.49 -1.52 33.49
CA ILE A 108 19.89 -1.17 34.77
C ILE A 108 20.97 -0.53 35.65
N ASN A 109 20.61 0.52 36.38
CA ASN A 109 21.48 1.14 37.37
C ASN A 109 21.79 0.14 38.49
N ASN A 110 23.09 -0.12 38.70
CA ASN A 110 23.59 -1.10 39.66
C ASN A 110 23.12 -0.85 41.10
N THR A 111 22.79 0.39 41.46
CA THR A 111 22.30 0.74 42.80
C THR A 111 20.89 0.22 43.10
N VAL A 112 20.07 -0.04 42.07
CA VAL A 112 18.69 -0.54 42.20
C VAL A 112 18.50 -1.94 41.63
N TYR A 113 19.52 -2.51 40.99
CA TYR A 113 19.44 -3.84 40.42
C TYR A 113 19.18 -4.91 41.49
N MET A 114 18.15 -5.73 41.25
CA MET A 114 17.78 -6.90 42.03
C MET A 114 17.73 -8.14 41.14
N SER A 115 18.54 -9.14 41.49
CA SER A 115 18.60 -10.39 40.73
C SER A 115 17.24 -11.09 40.67
N GLY A 116 16.90 -11.62 39.50
CA GLY A 116 15.63 -12.34 39.27
C GLY A 116 14.44 -11.45 38.88
N HIS A 117 14.57 -10.13 38.97
CA HIS A 117 13.54 -9.20 38.52
C HIS A 117 13.69 -8.89 37.02
N PRO A 118 12.60 -8.99 36.23
CA PRO A 118 12.64 -8.68 34.81
C PRO A 118 12.55 -7.16 34.56
N VAL A 119 13.00 -6.75 33.38
CA VAL A 119 12.64 -5.48 32.75
C VAL A 119 11.37 -5.68 31.95
N PHE A 120 10.44 -4.74 32.06
CA PHE A 120 9.23 -4.69 31.25
C PHE A 120 9.33 -3.58 30.22
N LEU A 121 8.99 -3.90 28.97
CA LEU A 121 8.93 -2.96 27.87
C LEU A 121 7.48 -2.86 27.43
N LEU A 122 6.86 -1.70 27.62
CA LEU A 122 5.54 -1.40 27.10
C LEU A 122 5.72 -0.76 25.71
N ILE A 123 5.36 -1.50 24.66
CA ILE A 123 5.42 -1.02 23.30
C ILE A 123 4.03 -0.55 22.90
N THR A 124 3.94 0.71 22.49
CA THR A 124 2.72 1.30 21.98
C THR A 124 2.84 1.43 20.46
N ASN A 125 1.94 0.76 19.76
CA ASN A 125 1.83 0.77 18.31
C ASN A 125 1.21 2.09 17.81
N PRO A 126 1.27 2.39 16.50
CA PRO A 126 0.72 3.62 15.92
C PRO A 126 -0.79 3.80 16.12
N ASP A 127 -1.54 2.70 16.22
CA ASP A 127 -2.98 2.68 16.52
C ASP A 127 -3.28 2.75 18.02
N LEU A 128 -2.26 3.01 18.85
CA LEU A 128 -2.30 3.05 20.32
C LEU A 128 -2.54 1.70 20.99
N SER A 129 -2.61 0.60 20.23
CA SER A 129 -2.61 -0.74 20.84
C SER A 129 -1.26 -0.99 21.52
N THR A 130 -1.30 -1.63 22.68
CA THR A 130 -0.11 -1.85 23.51
C THR A 130 0.23 -3.33 23.65
N GLN A 131 1.52 -3.64 23.69
CA GLN A 131 2.03 -4.96 24.05
C GLN A 131 3.12 -4.83 25.10
N VAL A 132 3.23 -5.82 26.00
CA VAL A 132 4.26 -5.84 27.05
C VAL A 132 5.23 -6.98 26.78
N LEU A 133 6.51 -6.65 26.67
CA LEU A 133 7.59 -7.63 26.66
C LEU A 133 8.27 -7.71 28.02
N LYS A 134 8.68 -8.92 28.39
CA LYS A 134 9.37 -9.21 29.65
C LYS A 134 10.75 -9.76 29.35
N VAL A 135 11.79 -9.04 29.76
CA VAL A 135 13.19 -9.38 29.49
C VAL A 135 13.91 -9.67 30.80
N LYS A 136 14.70 -10.75 30.84
CA LYS A 136 15.52 -11.07 32.01
C LYS A 136 16.90 -10.43 31.83
N PRO A 137 17.31 -9.49 32.70
CA PRO A 137 18.64 -8.93 32.63
C PRO A 137 19.71 -9.96 33.04
N THR A 138 20.93 -9.74 32.59
CA THR A 138 22.14 -10.45 33.03
C THR A 138 22.45 -10.11 34.50
N ARG A 139 23.49 -10.74 35.07
CA ARG A 139 23.89 -10.54 36.48
C ARG A 139 24.39 -9.12 36.78
N ASP A 140 24.88 -8.44 35.76
CA ASP A 140 25.38 -7.08 35.77
C ASP A 140 24.33 -6.06 35.31
N GLY A 141 23.07 -6.46 35.12
CA GLY A 141 21.97 -5.54 34.84
C GLY A 141 21.76 -5.16 33.36
N PHE A 142 22.58 -5.69 32.45
CA PHE A 142 22.38 -5.53 31.01
C PHE A 142 21.18 -6.34 30.53
N PHE A 143 20.43 -5.82 29.57
CA PHE A 143 19.37 -6.56 28.92
C PHE A 143 19.34 -6.29 27.42
N GLU A 144 18.91 -7.30 26.67
CA GLU A 144 18.73 -7.24 25.21
C GLU A 144 17.49 -8.04 24.81
N THR A 145 16.72 -7.51 23.87
CA THR A 145 15.61 -8.21 23.23
C THR A 145 15.41 -7.73 21.80
N TYR A 146 14.50 -8.38 21.07
CA TYR A 146 14.26 -8.08 19.67
C TYR A 146 12.77 -7.86 19.38
N LEU A 147 12.49 -6.90 18.50
CA LEU A 147 11.21 -6.74 17.85
C LEU A 147 11.31 -7.16 16.39
N ASN A 148 10.36 -7.98 15.95
CA ASN A 148 10.23 -8.39 14.57
C ASN A 148 9.14 -7.56 13.89
N PHE A 149 9.50 -6.93 12.77
CA PHE A 149 8.59 -6.17 11.93
C PHE A 149 8.45 -6.86 10.58
N ASN A 150 7.23 -6.98 10.08
CA ASN A 150 6.95 -7.52 8.76
C ASN A 150 5.90 -6.67 8.06
N TYR A 151 5.53 -7.03 6.84
CA TYR A 151 4.58 -6.23 6.06
C TYR A 151 3.15 -6.14 6.66
N LYS A 152 2.82 -6.94 7.69
CA LYS A 152 1.57 -6.81 8.45
C LYS A 152 1.69 -5.88 9.65
N SER A 153 2.90 -5.48 10.04
CA SER A 153 3.12 -4.49 11.09
C SER A 153 2.53 -3.15 10.66
N LEU A 154 1.96 -2.40 11.62
CA LEU A 154 1.34 -1.12 11.34
C LEU A 154 2.42 -0.09 10.99
N PRO A 155 2.32 0.64 9.87
CA PRO A 155 3.20 1.78 9.61
C PRO A 155 2.84 2.95 10.54
N GLY A 156 3.83 3.74 10.91
CA GLY A 156 3.69 4.91 11.78
C GLY A 156 4.71 4.94 12.91
N LYS A 157 4.46 5.80 13.90
CA LYS A 157 5.35 6.03 15.03
C LYS A 157 5.06 5.06 16.17
N TYR A 158 6.09 4.35 16.61
CA TYR A 158 6.06 3.47 17.78
C TYR A 158 6.73 4.17 18.96
N SER A 159 6.34 3.76 20.17
CA SER A 159 7.05 4.15 21.39
C SER A 159 7.27 2.96 22.30
N ILE A 160 8.35 3.02 23.08
CA ILE A 160 8.71 2.01 24.07
C ILE A 160 8.93 2.72 25.39
N GLU A 161 8.20 2.26 26.42
CA GLU A 161 8.42 2.66 27.80
C GLU A 161 9.07 1.53 28.57
N PHE A 162 10.03 1.88 29.43
CA PHE A 162 10.79 0.92 30.20
C PHE A 162 10.40 0.98 31.67
N ALA A 163 10.14 -0.18 32.24
CA ALA A 163 9.83 -0.33 33.65
C ALA A 163 10.69 -1.43 34.28
N TYR A 164 11.09 -1.20 35.52
CA TYR A 164 11.81 -2.17 36.33
C TYR A 164 11.26 -2.15 37.75
N ILE A 165 10.84 -3.33 38.23
CA ILE A 165 10.10 -3.48 39.49
C ILE A 165 8.79 -2.67 39.43
N ASP A 166 8.71 -1.55 40.15
CA ASP A 166 7.55 -0.66 40.27
C ASP A 166 7.85 0.75 39.75
N LYS A 167 9.01 0.95 39.11
CA LYS A 167 9.46 2.24 38.59
C LYS A 167 9.43 2.28 37.07
N ILE A 168 8.83 3.34 36.54
CA ILE A 168 8.86 3.70 35.11
C ILE A 168 9.85 4.85 34.92
N ASP A 169 10.68 4.76 33.89
CA ASP A 169 11.68 5.78 33.57
C ASP A 169 11.35 6.49 32.26
N GLN A 170 10.52 7.53 32.37
CA GLN A 170 10.09 8.30 31.20
C GLN A 170 11.26 8.98 30.46
N SER A 171 12.37 9.26 31.16
CA SER A 171 13.57 9.87 30.56
C SER A 171 14.29 8.94 29.58
N LYS A 172 13.96 7.65 29.63
CA LYS A 172 14.55 6.58 28.82
C LYS A 172 13.57 5.98 27.82
N ASN A 173 12.40 6.59 27.66
CA ASN A 173 11.44 6.20 26.64
C ASN A 173 12.01 6.44 25.24
N ILE A 174 11.74 5.51 24.33
CA ILE A 174 12.25 5.55 22.96
C ILE A 174 11.08 5.71 22.00
N THR A 175 11.27 6.47 20.92
CA THR A 175 10.35 6.53 19.79
C THR A 175 11.08 6.26 18.49
N PHE A 176 10.44 5.54 17.58
CA PHE A 176 10.99 5.22 16.26
C PHE A 176 9.88 5.11 15.21
N ASP A 177 10.26 5.25 13.95
CA ASP A 177 9.33 5.26 12.83
C ASP A 177 9.38 3.94 12.06
N VAL A 178 8.20 3.49 11.62
CA VAL A 178 8.04 2.32 10.76
C VAL A 178 7.32 2.76 9.50
N GLU A 179 8.00 2.63 8.36
CA GLU A 179 7.49 3.05 7.06
C GLU A 179 7.19 1.83 6.20
N GLN A 180 6.02 1.82 5.58
CA GLN A 180 5.71 0.85 4.55
C GLN A 180 6.33 1.31 3.24
N THR A 181 7.28 0.52 2.73
CA THR A 181 7.95 0.83 1.46
C THR A 181 7.59 -0.22 0.44
N ASP A 182 7.11 0.22 -0.72
CA ASP A 182 7.11 -0.64 -1.89
C ASP A 182 8.56 -1.01 -2.22
N ILE A 183 8.76 -2.27 -2.63
CA ILE A 183 10.07 -2.78 -3.04
C ILE A 183 10.70 -1.77 -4.01
N PRO A 184 11.95 -1.33 -3.79
CA PRO A 184 12.56 -0.32 -4.64
C PRO A 184 12.59 -0.84 -6.07
N LEU A 185 11.82 -0.19 -6.95
CA LEU A 185 11.95 -0.39 -8.38
C LEU A 185 13.41 -0.10 -8.75
N PRO A 186 13.99 -0.84 -9.70
CA PRO A 186 15.37 -0.60 -10.10
C PRO A 186 15.54 0.88 -10.48
N PRO A 187 16.65 1.51 -10.05
CA PRO A 187 16.87 2.93 -10.31
C PRO A 187 16.82 3.18 -11.82
N LYS A 188 16.16 4.27 -12.23
CA LYS A 188 16.24 4.78 -13.60
C LYS A 188 17.65 5.33 -13.82
N SER A 189 18.64 4.47 -14.04
CA SER A 189 20.01 4.85 -14.40
C SER A 189 20.33 4.43 -15.83
N GLU A 190 21.17 5.20 -16.51
CA GLU A 190 21.68 4.88 -17.86
C GLU A 190 22.54 3.60 -17.87
N ASN A 191 22.95 3.09 -16.71
CA ASN A 191 23.76 1.87 -16.54
C ASN A 191 23.00 0.81 -15.72
N LEU A 192 21.78 0.49 -16.14
CA LEU A 192 20.97 -0.54 -15.47
C LEU A 192 21.58 -1.93 -15.66
N ASN A 193 21.92 -2.62 -14.57
CA ASN A 193 22.34 -4.03 -14.64
C ASN A 193 21.12 -4.94 -14.84
N VAL A 194 20.75 -5.17 -16.10
CA VAL A 194 19.55 -5.94 -16.47
C VAL A 194 19.57 -7.37 -15.94
N ILE A 195 20.75 -8.00 -15.86
CA ILE A 195 20.90 -9.36 -15.29
C ILE A 195 20.48 -9.35 -13.82
N GLN A 196 20.93 -8.35 -13.05
CA GLN A 196 20.54 -8.21 -11.65
C GLN A 196 19.03 -7.98 -11.50
N VAL A 197 18.42 -7.17 -12.39
CA VAL A 197 16.97 -6.97 -12.41
C VAL A 197 16.24 -8.28 -12.70
N SER A 198 16.73 -9.09 -13.65
CA SER A 198 16.18 -10.42 -13.95
C SER A 198 16.28 -11.35 -12.75
N ASN A 199 17.44 -11.43 -12.10
CA ASN A 199 17.63 -12.26 -10.90
C ASN A 199 16.70 -11.84 -9.76
N THR A 200 16.48 -10.53 -9.61
CA THR A 200 15.55 -9.98 -8.62
C THR A 200 14.10 -10.34 -8.96
N ALA A 201 13.73 -10.28 -10.25
CA ALA A 201 12.42 -10.72 -10.73
C ALA A 201 12.18 -12.22 -10.48
N ASP A 202 13.19 -13.06 -10.74
CA ASP A 202 13.14 -14.48 -10.45
C ASP A 202 12.97 -14.75 -8.95
N GLN A 203 13.70 -14.03 -8.08
CA GLN A 203 13.50 -14.12 -6.62
C GLN A 203 12.06 -13.78 -6.22
N PHE A 204 11.49 -12.69 -6.76
CA PHE A 204 10.10 -12.33 -6.50
C PHE A 204 9.12 -13.40 -7.00
N PHE A 205 9.39 -13.98 -8.17
CA PHE A 205 8.58 -15.06 -8.71
C PHE A 205 8.56 -16.28 -7.78
N GLU A 206 9.74 -16.75 -7.34
CA GLU A 206 9.86 -17.90 -6.44
C GLU A 206 9.24 -17.64 -5.05
N MET A 207 9.20 -16.37 -4.63
CA MET A 207 8.51 -15.94 -3.40
C MET A 207 6.97 -15.81 -3.56
N GLY A 208 6.42 -16.06 -4.76
CA GLY A 208 5.00 -15.90 -5.06
C GLY A 208 4.55 -14.45 -5.28
N LEU A 209 5.50 -13.51 -5.46
CA LEU A 209 5.26 -12.08 -5.62
C LEU A 209 5.04 -11.72 -7.07
N TYR A 210 4.04 -12.37 -7.67
CA TYR A 210 3.84 -12.36 -9.12
C TYR A 210 3.67 -10.96 -9.71
N GLY A 211 2.97 -10.05 -9.03
CA GLY A 211 2.82 -8.66 -9.49
C GLY A 211 4.14 -7.90 -9.56
N ASP A 212 5.00 -8.05 -8.55
CA ASP A 212 6.29 -7.35 -8.48
C ASP A 212 7.35 -8.01 -9.37
N ALA A 213 7.29 -9.33 -9.51
CA ALA A 213 8.05 -10.08 -10.51
C ALA A 213 7.73 -9.55 -11.92
N ILE A 214 6.43 -9.41 -12.26
CA ILE A 214 5.99 -8.87 -13.56
C ILE A 214 6.53 -7.47 -13.81
N LYS A 215 6.50 -6.56 -12.81
CA LYS A 215 7.07 -5.21 -12.95
C LYS A 215 8.55 -5.26 -13.32
N ASN A 216 9.34 -6.11 -12.63
CA ASN A 216 10.77 -6.23 -12.90
C ASN A 216 11.07 -6.91 -14.23
N TYR A 217 10.33 -7.96 -14.61
CA TYR A 217 10.45 -8.57 -15.94
C TYR A 217 10.10 -7.57 -17.06
N LYS A 218 9.12 -6.67 -16.88
CA LYS A 218 8.85 -5.60 -17.84
C LYS A 218 10.02 -4.62 -17.98
N VAL A 219 10.73 -4.33 -16.89
CA VAL A 219 11.96 -3.54 -16.96
C VAL A 219 13.03 -4.28 -17.76
N VAL A 220 13.20 -5.59 -17.57
CA VAL A 220 14.09 -6.42 -18.40
C VAL A 220 13.71 -6.28 -19.88
N MET A 221 12.43 -6.50 -20.22
CA MET A 221 11.96 -6.42 -21.60
C MET A 221 12.17 -5.06 -22.27
N LYS A 222 12.11 -3.97 -21.50
CA LYS A 222 12.32 -2.60 -22.04
C LYS A 222 13.79 -2.31 -22.36
N ASN A 223 14.73 -3.00 -21.71
CA ASN A 223 16.16 -2.70 -21.79
C ASN A 223 16.96 -3.81 -22.51
N VAL A 224 16.29 -4.72 -23.21
CA VAL A 224 16.91 -5.84 -23.93
C VAL A 224 16.40 -5.88 -25.37
N ASP A 225 17.29 -6.13 -26.31
CA ASP A 225 16.92 -6.28 -27.72
C ASP A 225 16.02 -7.50 -27.94
N LYS A 226 14.85 -7.27 -28.53
CA LYS A 226 13.79 -8.27 -28.73
C LYS A 226 14.20 -9.49 -29.56
N ILE A 227 15.28 -9.38 -30.34
CA ILE A 227 15.58 -10.30 -31.46
C ILE A 227 16.52 -11.46 -31.07
N GLN A 228 17.23 -11.44 -29.91
CA GLN A 228 18.18 -12.54 -29.64
C GLN A 228 18.63 -12.81 -28.20
N GLU A 229 17.92 -12.33 -27.18
CA GLU A 229 18.36 -12.50 -25.80
C GLU A 229 17.55 -13.59 -25.06
N PRO A 230 18.19 -14.65 -24.53
CA PRO A 230 17.56 -15.62 -23.64
C PRO A 230 16.81 -14.97 -22.47
N LEU A 231 17.28 -13.80 -22.00
CA LEU A 231 16.66 -13.00 -20.96
C LEU A 231 15.29 -12.44 -21.35
N TYR A 232 15.13 -11.97 -22.60
CA TYR A 232 13.86 -11.43 -23.07
C TYR A 232 12.78 -12.51 -23.15
N LEU A 233 13.11 -13.67 -23.74
CA LEU A 233 12.21 -14.82 -23.80
C LEU A 233 11.90 -15.39 -22.42
N ASN A 234 12.89 -15.43 -21.53
CA ASN A 234 12.67 -15.84 -20.14
C ASN A 234 11.72 -14.89 -19.41
N ALA A 235 11.90 -13.58 -19.55
CA ALA A 235 11.03 -12.58 -18.94
C ALA A 235 9.58 -12.71 -19.43
N LEU A 236 9.36 -12.83 -20.75
CA LEU A 236 8.03 -13.09 -21.32
C LEU A 236 7.39 -14.35 -20.74
N ASN A 237 8.14 -15.46 -20.73
CA ASN A 237 7.65 -16.74 -20.23
C ASN A 237 7.32 -16.68 -18.73
N LYS A 238 8.19 -16.08 -17.91
CA LYS A 238 7.96 -15.91 -16.47
C LYS A 238 6.80 -14.98 -16.16
N ILE A 239 6.58 -13.91 -16.94
CA ILE A 239 5.37 -13.09 -16.85
C ILE A 239 4.12 -13.94 -17.14
N GLY A 240 4.15 -14.75 -18.21
CA GLY A 240 3.05 -15.66 -18.54
C GLY A 240 2.71 -16.61 -17.38
N LEU A 241 3.72 -17.22 -16.77
CA LEU A 241 3.53 -18.10 -15.61
C LEU A 241 2.99 -17.35 -14.39
N ALA A 242 3.50 -16.15 -14.11
CA ALA A 242 3.06 -15.32 -13.00
C ALA A 242 1.58 -14.94 -13.14
N LEU A 243 1.15 -14.68 -14.37
CA LEU A 243 -0.24 -14.38 -14.69
C LEU A 243 -1.18 -15.59 -14.53
N ILE A 244 -0.72 -16.84 -14.72
CA ILE A 244 -1.50 -18.04 -14.37
C ILE A 244 -1.83 -18.03 -12.88
N GLU A 245 -0.83 -17.79 -12.04
CA GLU A 245 -0.99 -17.78 -10.58
C GLU A 245 -1.90 -16.64 -10.11
N LEU A 246 -1.85 -15.50 -10.81
CA LEU A 246 -2.77 -14.37 -10.61
C LEU A 246 -4.15 -14.58 -11.26
N LYS A 247 -4.43 -15.76 -11.83
CA LYS A 247 -5.67 -16.12 -12.54
C LYS A 247 -6.02 -15.23 -13.74
N ASN A 248 -5.02 -14.61 -14.34
CA ASN A 248 -5.15 -13.80 -15.54
C ASN A 248 -4.74 -14.62 -16.78
N TYR A 249 -5.56 -15.61 -17.11
CA TYR A 249 -5.24 -16.67 -18.06
C TYR A 249 -5.13 -16.15 -19.51
N GLU A 250 -5.91 -15.13 -19.87
CA GLU A 250 -5.90 -14.52 -21.20
C GLU A 250 -4.62 -13.71 -21.43
N LYS A 251 -4.19 -12.89 -20.46
CA LYS A 251 -2.88 -12.21 -20.56
C LYS A 251 -1.77 -13.24 -20.57
N SER A 252 -1.85 -14.27 -19.73
CA SER A 252 -0.86 -15.36 -19.71
C SER A 252 -0.69 -15.99 -21.10
N LEU A 253 -1.79 -16.35 -21.76
CA LEU A 253 -1.79 -16.90 -23.11
C LEU A 253 -1.07 -15.98 -24.11
N SER A 254 -1.37 -14.67 -24.08
CA SER A 254 -0.77 -13.69 -24.98
C SER A 254 0.76 -13.56 -24.82
N TYR A 255 1.28 -13.72 -23.60
CA TYR A 255 2.72 -13.72 -23.35
C TYR A 255 3.38 -14.99 -23.87
N PHE A 256 2.73 -16.15 -23.73
CA PHE A 256 3.25 -17.40 -24.27
C PHE A 256 3.19 -17.46 -25.80
N GLU A 257 2.19 -16.84 -26.44
CA GLU A 257 2.12 -16.72 -27.90
C GLU A 257 3.32 -15.94 -28.44
N GLN A 258 3.69 -14.82 -27.80
CA GLN A 258 4.88 -14.06 -28.18
C GLN A 258 6.17 -14.89 -28.08
N VAL A 259 6.34 -15.67 -27.00
CA VAL A 259 7.50 -16.56 -26.86
C VAL A 259 7.53 -17.61 -27.97
N TYR A 260 6.37 -18.18 -28.30
CA TYR A 260 6.25 -19.18 -29.37
C TYR A 260 6.51 -18.61 -30.75
N GLU A 261 6.03 -17.41 -31.05
CA GLU A 261 6.28 -16.71 -32.32
C GLU A 261 7.77 -16.42 -32.53
N ILE A 262 8.47 -16.02 -31.47
CA ILE A 262 9.92 -15.74 -31.54
C ILE A 262 10.73 -17.05 -31.56
N ASN A 263 10.38 -18.03 -30.71
CA ASN A 263 11.07 -19.30 -30.61
C ASN A 263 10.12 -20.47 -30.28
N PRO A 264 9.63 -21.19 -31.30
CA PRO A 264 8.77 -22.36 -31.11
C PRO A 264 9.42 -23.53 -30.35
N ALA A 265 10.75 -23.52 -30.21
CA ALA A 265 11.53 -24.53 -29.50
C ALA A 265 11.87 -24.11 -28.05
N TYR A 266 11.37 -22.96 -27.56
CA TYR A 266 11.58 -22.53 -26.19
C TYR A 266 11.04 -23.59 -25.19
N PRO A 267 11.75 -23.90 -24.09
CA PRO A 267 11.36 -24.96 -23.17
C PRO A 267 9.92 -24.81 -22.66
N ASN A 268 9.17 -25.92 -22.68
CA ASN A 268 7.80 -26.03 -22.17
C ASN A 268 6.75 -25.08 -22.78
N ILE A 269 7.09 -24.29 -23.80
CA ILE A 269 6.16 -23.24 -24.29
C ILE A 269 4.84 -23.80 -24.82
N LYS A 270 4.89 -24.92 -25.54
CA LYS A 270 3.69 -25.61 -26.05
C LYS A 270 2.80 -26.10 -24.92
N GLN A 271 3.40 -26.56 -23.82
CA GLN A 271 2.65 -26.99 -22.65
C GLN A 271 2.03 -25.78 -21.93
N ASN A 272 2.76 -24.67 -21.77
CA ASN A 272 2.27 -23.44 -21.17
C ASN A 272 1.08 -22.85 -21.95
N LEU A 273 1.16 -22.83 -23.29
CA LEU A 273 0.05 -22.46 -24.17
C LEU A 273 -1.18 -23.35 -23.94
N LYS A 274 -0.98 -24.67 -23.92
CA LYS A 274 -2.07 -25.64 -23.69
C LYS A 274 -2.71 -25.45 -22.31
N THR A 275 -1.90 -25.27 -21.27
CA THR A 275 -2.39 -25.03 -19.91
C THR A 275 -3.23 -23.76 -19.85
N SER A 276 -2.74 -22.65 -20.42
CA SER A 276 -3.47 -21.37 -20.42
C SER A 276 -4.81 -21.48 -21.15
N LYS A 277 -4.83 -22.10 -22.35
CA LYS A 277 -6.07 -22.35 -23.09
C LYS A 277 -7.06 -23.21 -22.30
N SER A 278 -6.58 -24.27 -21.65
CA SER A 278 -7.43 -25.15 -20.83
C SER A 278 -8.02 -24.41 -19.62
N LEU A 279 -7.25 -23.52 -19.00
CA LEU A 279 -7.70 -22.69 -17.88
C LEU A 279 -8.74 -21.65 -18.32
N ILE A 280 -8.56 -21.03 -19.50
CA ILE A 280 -9.55 -20.15 -20.11
C ILE A 280 -10.84 -20.93 -20.39
N GLU A 281 -10.78 -22.08 -21.07
CA GLU A 281 -11.96 -22.90 -21.35
C GLU A 281 -12.69 -23.37 -20.07
N ALA A 282 -11.95 -23.66 -19.00
CA ALA A 282 -12.53 -24.03 -17.71
C ALA A 282 -13.20 -22.82 -17.01
N ASN A 283 -12.64 -21.63 -17.16
CA ASN A 283 -13.19 -20.37 -16.66
C ASN A 283 -14.44 -19.97 -17.45
N ASP A 284 -14.40 -20.11 -18.78
CA ASP A 284 -15.49 -19.81 -19.71
C ASP A 284 -16.64 -20.81 -19.62
N LYS A 285 -16.42 -22.06 -19.20
CA LYS A 285 -17.52 -23.00 -18.92
C LYS A 285 -18.43 -22.57 -17.75
N VAL A 286 -18.00 -21.61 -16.93
CA VAL A 286 -18.85 -20.95 -15.92
C VAL A 286 -19.71 -19.84 -16.56
N VAL A 287 -19.38 -19.41 -17.78
CA VAL A 287 -19.92 -18.23 -18.47
C VAL A 287 -20.12 -18.53 -19.97
N THR A 288 -21.17 -19.23 -20.37
CA THR A 288 -21.55 -19.36 -21.80
C THR A 288 -22.92 -18.69 -22.01
N ALA A 289 -23.23 -17.94 -23.09
CA ALA A 289 -22.97 -18.21 -24.51
C ALA A 289 -23.01 -16.96 -25.45
N ASP A 290 -22.53 -17.20 -26.68
CA ASP A 290 -22.67 -16.48 -27.95
C ASP A 290 -21.58 -15.50 -28.45
N SER A 291 -21.25 -15.69 -29.73
CA SER A 291 -20.06 -15.27 -30.47
C SER A 291 -20.01 -13.77 -30.78
N ILE A 292 -19.24 -13.04 -29.99
CA ILE A 292 -18.62 -11.74 -30.24
C ILE A 292 -17.19 -11.89 -29.69
N ILE A 293 -16.13 -11.30 -30.27
CA ILE A 293 -14.81 -11.31 -29.60
C ILE A 293 -15.01 -10.54 -28.28
N PRO A 294 -15.15 -11.18 -27.11
CA PRO A 294 -15.52 -10.47 -25.90
C PRO A 294 -14.28 -9.68 -25.49
N LEU A 295 -14.44 -8.39 -25.20
CA LEU A 295 -13.36 -7.67 -24.56
C LEU A 295 -13.05 -8.43 -23.26
N PRO A 296 -11.78 -8.81 -23.00
CA PRO A 296 -11.45 -9.54 -21.79
C PRO A 296 -12.00 -8.81 -20.57
N GLY A 297 -12.55 -9.53 -19.59
CA GLY A 297 -13.20 -8.93 -18.42
C GLY A 297 -12.33 -7.91 -17.68
N TRP A 298 -10.99 -8.07 -17.72
CA TRP A 298 -10.06 -7.10 -17.14
C TRP A 298 -10.14 -5.70 -17.78
N ILE A 299 -10.52 -5.58 -19.06
CA ILE A 299 -10.74 -4.30 -19.72
C ILE A 299 -11.89 -3.56 -19.03
N LYS A 300 -13.01 -4.26 -18.78
CA LYS A 300 -14.16 -3.70 -18.04
C LYS A 300 -13.81 -3.42 -16.57
N SER A 301 -13.00 -4.25 -15.93
CA SER A 301 -12.50 -3.98 -14.57
C SER A 301 -11.69 -2.69 -14.49
N ASN A 302 -10.74 -2.48 -15.41
CA ASN A 302 -9.94 -1.26 -15.48
C ASN A 302 -10.81 -0.02 -15.69
N ALA A 303 -11.75 -0.11 -16.63
CA ALA A 303 -12.74 0.92 -16.88
C ALA A 303 -13.61 1.22 -15.65
N GLY A 304 -14.00 0.17 -14.91
CA GLY A 304 -14.77 0.26 -13.67
C GLY A 304 -14.02 0.98 -12.55
N TRP A 305 -12.73 0.70 -12.37
CA TRP A 305 -11.91 1.43 -11.40
C TRP A 305 -11.72 2.88 -11.80
N TRP A 306 -11.61 3.16 -13.10
CA TRP A 306 -11.45 4.52 -13.61
C TRP A 306 -12.70 5.38 -13.37
N ILE A 307 -13.91 4.89 -13.68
CA ILE A 307 -15.15 5.66 -13.46
C ILE A 307 -15.48 5.89 -11.98
N ASN A 308 -14.90 5.10 -11.07
CA ASN A 308 -15.09 5.21 -9.62
C ASN A 308 -13.96 5.98 -8.92
N ASP A 309 -13.09 6.66 -9.67
CA ASP A 309 -11.90 7.36 -9.17
C ASP A 309 -10.94 6.48 -8.34
N GLN A 310 -10.96 5.16 -8.58
CA GLN A 310 -10.09 4.18 -7.91
C GLN A 310 -8.79 3.92 -8.67
N SER A 311 -8.67 4.43 -9.89
CA SER A 311 -7.47 4.33 -10.73
C SER A 311 -7.25 5.58 -11.57
N THR A 312 -6.02 5.76 -12.08
CA THR A 312 -5.67 6.88 -12.98
C THR A 312 -6.03 6.58 -14.44
N ASP A 313 -6.01 7.62 -15.28
CA ASP A 313 -6.19 7.55 -16.74
C ASP A 313 -5.32 6.48 -17.42
N GLN A 314 -4.15 6.19 -16.85
CA GLN A 314 -3.26 5.12 -17.32
C GLN A 314 -3.98 3.76 -17.40
N SER A 315 -4.92 3.49 -16.50
CA SER A 315 -5.66 2.22 -16.50
C SER A 315 -6.60 2.09 -17.70
N LEU A 316 -7.14 3.21 -18.17
CA LEU A 316 -7.96 3.28 -19.37
C LEU A 316 -7.09 3.25 -20.64
N PHE A 317 -5.92 3.90 -20.60
CA PHE A 317 -4.94 3.80 -21.70
C PHE A 317 -4.43 2.39 -21.91
N ASP A 318 -4.16 1.63 -20.85
CA ASP A 318 -3.78 0.21 -20.94
C ASP A 318 -4.86 -0.65 -21.64
N ALA A 319 -6.13 -0.29 -21.44
CA ALA A 319 -7.26 -0.93 -22.12
C ALA A 319 -7.29 -0.58 -23.61
N PHE A 320 -7.10 0.69 -23.98
CA PHE A 320 -7.04 1.11 -25.37
C PHE A 320 -5.81 0.56 -26.11
N GLU A 321 -4.65 0.53 -25.46
CA GLU A 321 -3.42 -0.06 -26.01
C GLU A 321 -3.62 -1.54 -26.35
N TYR A 322 -4.31 -2.29 -25.48
CA TYR A 322 -4.67 -3.68 -25.78
C TYR A 322 -5.57 -3.78 -27.01
N MET A 323 -6.61 -2.95 -27.12
CA MET A 323 -7.52 -2.94 -28.25
C MET A 323 -6.80 -2.59 -29.57
N GLN A 324 -5.86 -1.64 -29.54
CA GLN A 324 -5.01 -1.29 -30.69
C GLN A 324 -4.10 -2.45 -31.09
N ASN A 325 -3.42 -3.07 -30.13
CA ASN A 325 -2.53 -4.21 -30.38
C ASN A 325 -3.28 -5.43 -30.95
N LYS A 326 -4.57 -5.59 -30.63
CA LYS A 326 -5.43 -6.63 -31.18
C LYS A 326 -6.11 -6.24 -32.50
N GLY A 327 -5.90 -5.03 -32.99
CA GLY A 327 -6.54 -4.51 -34.22
C GLY A 327 -8.05 -4.30 -34.08
N LEU A 328 -8.56 -4.15 -32.85
CA LEU A 328 -9.97 -3.89 -32.56
C LEU A 328 -10.33 -2.41 -32.74
N ILE A 329 -9.36 -1.52 -32.52
CA ILE A 329 -9.43 -0.07 -32.79
C ILE A 329 -8.15 0.39 -33.49
N GLY A 330 -8.19 1.52 -34.17
CA GLY A 330 -7.05 2.09 -34.88
C GLY A 330 -6.00 2.74 -33.97
N SER A 331 -4.76 2.79 -34.45
CA SER A 331 -3.71 3.66 -33.91
C SER A 331 -3.61 4.91 -34.78
N TYR A 332 -3.68 6.08 -34.15
CA TYR A 332 -3.70 7.38 -34.83
C TYR A 332 -2.61 8.25 -34.20
N GLU A 333 -1.61 8.63 -35.00
CA GLU A 333 -0.51 9.48 -34.52
C GLU A 333 -0.90 10.96 -34.58
N PHE A 334 -0.71 11.67 -33.48
CA PHE A 334 -0.85 13.12 -33.37
C PHE A 334 0.52 13.75 -33.12
N SER A 335 0.66 15.07 -33.33
CA SER A 335 1.97 15.73 -33.22
C SER A 335 2.66 15.46 -31.87
N ASN A 336 4.00 15.38 -31.86
CA ASN A 336 4.80 15.09 -30.65
C ASN A 336 4.66 16.15 -29.52
N TYR A 337 3.90 17.22 -29.75
CA TYR A 337 3.59 18.26 -28.77
C TYR A 337 2.21 18.10 -28.12
N SER A 338 1.43 17.10 -28.53
CA SER A 338 0.08 16.85 -28.02
C SER A 338 0.18 16.12 -26.69
N GLN A 339 -0.34 16.70 -25.62
CA GLN A 339 -0.45 16.01 -24.33
C GLN A 339 -1.58 14.97 -24.40
N SER A 340 -1.40 13.84 -23.69
CA SER A 340 -2.48 12.87 -23.53
C SER A 340 -3.69 13.54 -22.90
N HIS A 341 -4.87 13.24 -23.43
CA HIS A 341 -6.09 13.91 -23.07
C HIS A 341 -7.29 12.96 -23.17
N ILE A 342 -8.06 12.90 -22.09
CA ILE A 342 -9.36 12.25 -22.03
C ILE A 342 -10.41 13.31 -21.62
N PRO A 343 -11.48 13.50 -22.39
CA PRO A 343 -12.58 14.36 -21.96
C PRO A 343 -13.35 13.75 -20.78
N ASN A 344 -13.69 14.56 -19.77
CA ASN A 344 -14.41 14.08 -18.57
C ASN A 344 -15.75 13.39 -18.87
N TRP A 345 -16.45 13.79 -19.94
CA TRP A 345 -17.74 13.17 -20.32
C TRP A 345 -17.58 11.73 -20.83
N LEU A 346 -16.35 11.26 -21.11
CA LEU A 346 -16.12 9.87 -21.50
C LEU A 346 -16.50 8.88 -20.38
N ILE A 347 -16.53 9.34 -19.11
CA ILE A 347 -17.04 8.58 -17.97
C ILE A 347 -18.45 8.04 -18.23
N ASP A 348 -19.32 8.84 -18.86
CA ASP A 348 -20.69 8.41 -19.14
C ASP A 348 -20.75 7.29 -20.18
N ILE A 349 -19.91 7.36 -21.21
CA ILE A 349 -19.82 6.32 -22.25
C ILE A 349 -19.26 5.02 -21.67
N VAL A 350 -18.22 5.12 -20.85
CA VAL A 350 -17.62 3.97 -20.17
C VAL A 350 -18.60 3.35 -19.17
N THR A 351 -19.37 4.17 -18.46
CA THR A 351 -20.42 3.73 -17.55
C THR A 351 -21.52 2.99 -18.31
N TRP A 352 -22.00 3.51 -19.44
CA TRP A 352 -22.99 2.83 -20.27
C TRP A 352 -22.48 1.49 -20.82
N TRP A 353 -21.20 1.39 -21.13
CA TRP A 353 -20.59 0.13 -21.55
C TRP A 353 -20.48 -0.90 -20.42
N ILE A 354 -20.16 -0.46 -19.20
CA ILE A 354 -20.12 -1.33 -18.01
C ILE A 354 -21.52 -1.78 -17.60
N ASP A 355 -22.50 -0.88 -17.66
CA ASP A 355 -23.92 -1.14 -17.36
C ASP A 355 -24.62 -1.98 -18.45
N GLU A 356 -23.88 -2.47 -19.45
CA GLU A 356 -24.40 -3.23 -20.60
C GLU A 356 -25.47 -2.49 -21.42
N LYS A 357 -25.50 -1.16 -21.32
CA LYS A 357 -26.32 -0.27 -22.16
C LYS A 357 -25.69 0.00 -23.52
N LEU A 358 -24.38 -0.18 -23.63
CA LEU A 358 -23.62 -0.24 -24.87
C LEU A 358 -22.99 -1.63 -25.00
N SER A 359 -23.09 -2.22 -26.19
CA SER A 359 -22.37 -3.46 -26.52
C SER A 359 -20.87 -3.22 -26.68
N ASP A 360 -20.06 -4.28 -26.56
CA ASP A 360 -18.61 -4.21 -26.81
C ASP A 360 -18.30 -3.69 -28.22
N GLU A 361 -19.09 -4.06 -29.23
CA GLU A 361 -18.92 -3.58 -30.61
C GLU A 361 -19.20 -2.07 -30.73
N GLU A 362 -20.27 -1.58 -30.10
CA GLU A 362 -20.60 -0.15 -30.09
C GLU A 362 -19.57 0.67 -29.33
N PHE A 363 -19.08 0.14 -28.21
CA PHE A 363 -18.02 0.76 -27.44
C PHE A 363 -16.72 0.86 -28.26
N LEU A 364 -16.28 -0.24 -28.90
CA LEU A 364 -15.08 -0.24 -29.74
C LEU A 364 -15.18 0.76 -30.90
N LYS A 365 -16.31 0.80 -31.60
CA LYS A 365 -16.56 1.78 -32.68
C LYS A 365 -16.52 3.22 -32.15
N THR A 366 -17.06 3.44 -30.96
CA THR A 366 -17.06 4.76 -30.31
C THR A 366 -15.63 5.19 -29.99
N ILE A 367 -14.85 4.33 -29.33
CA ILE A 367 -13.45 4.64 -28.98
C ILE A 367 -12.60 4.85 -30.24
N ASP A 368 -12.73 3.99 -31.26
CA ASP A 368 -12.02 4.15 -32.53
C ASP A 368 -12.32 5.50 -33.19
N TYR A 369 -13.59 5.90 -33.23
CA TYR A 369 -13.99 7.19 -33.76
C TYR A 369 -13.37 8.36 -32.99
N LEU A 370 -13.41 8.32 -31.66
CA LEU A 370 -12.88 9.40 -30.81
C LEU A 370 -11.36 9.55 -30.95
N LEU A 371 -10.64 8.43 -31.04
CA LEU A 371 -9.20 8.43 -31.33
C LEU A 371 -8.94 8.99 -32.73
N LYS A 372 -9.69 8.55 -33.75
CA LYS A 372 -9.55 9.03 -35.12
C LYS A 372 -9.75 10.54 -35.27
N GLN A 373 -10.64 11.13 -34.48
CA GLN A 373 -10.90 12.57 -34.47
C GLN A 373 -9.92 13.37 -33.61
N GLY A 374 -9.01 12.72 -32.86
CA GLY A 374 -8.11 13.39 -31.92
C GLY A 374 -8.84 13.99 -30.71
N ILE A 375 -10.05 13.49 -30.41
CA ILE A 375 -10.82 13.89 -29.22
C ILE A 375 -10.22 13.22 -27.97
N ILE A 376 -9.76 11.98 -28.13
CA ILE A 376 -8.91 11.29 -27.15
C ILE A 376 -7.50 11.22 -27.75
N ILE A 377 -6.51 11.55 -26.94
CA ILE A 377 -5.08 11.42 -27.28
C ILE A 377 -4.46 10.55 -26.20
N ILE A 378 -3.85 9.42 -26.60
CA ILE A 378 -3.21 8.45 -25.70
C ILE A 378 -1.72 8.76 -25.61
#